data_AF-A0A524EXD5-F1
#
_entry.id   AF-A0A524EXD5-F1
#
_cell.length_a   1.000
_cell.length_b   1.000
_cell.length_c   1.000
_cell.angle_alpha   90.00
_cell.angle_beta   90.00
_cell.angle_gamma   90.00
#
_symmetry.space_group_name_H-M   'P 1'
#
loop_
_entity.id
_entity.type
_entity.pdbx_description
1 polymer ?
#
loop_
_entity_poly.entity_id
_entity_poly.type
_entity_poly.pdbx_seq_one_letter_code
_entity_poly.pdbx_strand_id
1 'polypeptide(L)'
;MYEWLVYIFQMILAVGALFIVFLLLMKNRSYLGNQLLATSFGFVAFYVTFIFLYKVLDSAALMQYSIRISFGSLIIAVLFMYLTIEVLTHSTEVFKAHFKRYIVWIVLGVIIIGMMIFMDWVYVTGGDISTLDYNMIVFGPFAGYVAFMLIFSMIKLYWFGIRKAKGKPKLSLWSFFTGLTFMLLGLVIEGLGSAFEGYEVLFDILLFLSLSLGVLFMALSLLRKKQS
;
A
#
# COMPACT_ATOMS: atom_id res chain seq x y z
N MET A 1 -27.05 0.52 -5.02
CA MET A 1 -26.78 1.92 -5.41
C MET A 1 -25.41 2.42 -4.93
N TYR A 2 -24.91 1.99 -3.76
CA TYR A 2 -23.61 2.44 -3.21
C TYR A 2 -22.36 1.77 -3.81
N GLU A 3 -22.48 0.63 -4.47
CA GLU A 3 -21.34 -0.09 -5.09
C GLU A 3 -20.61 0.73 -6.16
N TRP A 4 -21.34 1.57 -6.93
CA TRP A 4 -20.72 2.45 -7.93
C TRP A 4 -19.72 3.44 -7.30
N LEU A 5 -19.93 3.86 -6.04
CA LEU A 5 -18.98 4.71 -5.33
C LEU A 5 -17.68 3.96 -5.03
N VAL A 6 -17.75 2.67 -4.70
CA VAL A 6 -16.57 1.82 -4.49
C VAL A 6 -15.73 1.79 -5.77
N TYR A 7 -16.35 1.55 -6.92
CA TYR A 7 -15.66 1.54 -8.22
C TYR A 7 -15.05 2.90 -8.57
N ILE A 8 -15.75 4.00 -8.29
CA ILE A 8 -15.22 5.35 -8.51
C ILE A 8 -13.96 5.59 -7.66
N PHE A 9 -13.99 5.27 -6.36
CA PHE A 9 -12.82 5.46 -5.51
C PHE A 9 -11.66 4.53 -5.88
N GLN A 10 -11.94 3.29 -6.30
CA GLN A 10 -10.92 2.38 -6.84
C GLN A 10 -10.27 2.97 -8.10
N MET A 11 -11.05 3.50 -9.05
CA MET A 11 -10.50 4.13 -10.24
C MET A 11 -9.68 5.38 -9.90
N ILE A 12 -10.17 6.24 -9.00
CA ILE A 12 -9.43 7.43 -8.54
C ILE A 12 -8.10 7.01 -7.91
N LEU A 13 -8.09 5.96 -7.09
CA LEU A 13 -6.88 5.46 -6.45
C LEU A 13 -5.89 4.90 -7.48
N ALA A 14 -6.34 4.05 -8.40
CA ALA A 14 -5.48 3.43 -9.40
C ALA A 14 -4.90 4.48 -10.37
N VAL A 15 -5.75 5.34 -10.93
CA VAL A 15 -5.32 6.42 -11.85
C VAL A 15 -4.45 7.43 -11.11
N GLY A 16 -4.83 7.81 -9.89
CA GLY A 16 -4.06 8.71 -9.04
C GLY A 16 -2.67 8.17 -8.77
N ALA A 17 -2.56 6.90 -8.35
CA ALA A 17 -1.29 6.23 -8.11
C ALA A 17 -0.41 6.23 -9.37
N LEU A 18 -0.94 5.82 -10.53
CA LEU A 18 -0.19 5.83 -11.80
C LEU A 18 0.23 7.24 -12.25
N PHE A 19 -0.63 8.23 -12.06
CA PHE A 19 -0.31 9.62 -12.35
C PHE A 19 0.87 10.11 -11.47
N ILE A 20 0.89 9.72 -10.20
CA ILE A 20 2.00 10.05 -9.29
C ILE A 20 3.29 9.34 -9.70
N VAL A 21 3.21 8.07 -10.09
CA VAL A 21 4.35 7.32 -10.66
C VAL A 21 4.95 8.10 -11.82
N PHE A 22 4.12 8.52 -12.77
CA PHE A 22 4.53 9.32 -13.92
C PHE A 22 5.21 10.63 -13.49
N LEU A 23 4.61 11.38 -12.56
CA LEU A 23 5.18 12.64 -12.07
C LEU A 23 6.53 12.46 -11.34
N LEU A 24 6.67 11.43 -10.51
CA LEU A 24 7.91 11.12 -9.79
C LEU A 24 9.03 10.76 -10.77
N LEU A 25 8.71 9.93 -11.77
CA LEU A 25 9.63 9.56 -12.83
C LEU A 25 9.90 10.70 -13.81
N MET A 26 9.04 11.70 -13.97
CA MET A 26 9.39 12.89 -14.76
C MET A 26 10.31 13.85 -14.00
N LYS A 27 10.07 14.01 -12.68
CA LYS A 27 10.72 15.06 -11.89
C LYS A 27 12.21 14.79 -11.65
N ASN A 28 12.57 13.58 -11.24
CA ASN A 28 13.97 13.19 -11.06
C ASN A 28 14.09 11.65 -11.06
N ARG A 29 14.44 11.10 -12.22
CA ARG A 29 14.60 9.64 -12.43
C ARG A 29 15.79 9.04 -11.70
N SER A 30 16.82 9.82 -11.39
CA SER A 30 18.05 9.29 -10.79
C SER A 30 18.00 9.21 -9.26
N TYR A 31 17.07 9.93 -8.62
CA TYR A 31 16.90 9.86 -7.17
C TYR A 31 16.23 8.56 -6.75
N LEU A 32 16.96 7.72 -6.01
CA LEU A 32 16.50 6.39 -5.57
C LEU A 32 15.16 6.44 -4.83
N GLY A 33 14.94 7.45 -3.97
CA GLY A 33 13.68 7.57 -3.22
C GLY A 33 12.46 7.76 -4.14
N ASN A 34 12.62 8.46 -5.28
CA ASN A 34 11.54 8.60 -6.26
C ASN A 34 11.29 7.29 -6.99
N GLN A 35 12.34 6.53 -7.32
CA GLN A 35 12.20 5.23 -7.98
C GLN A 35 11.48 4.24 -7.07
N LEU A 36 11.92 4.11 -5.81
CA LEU A 36 11.31 3.20 -4.84
C LEU A 36 9.84 3.54 -4.60
N LEU A 37 9.51 4.83 -4.45
CA LEU A 37 8.12 5.22 -4.24
C LEU A 37 7.27 5.08 -5.50
N ALA A 38 7.83 5.36 -6.68
CA ALA A 38 7.15 5.10 -7.95
C ALA A 38 6.84 3.61 -8.09
N THR A 39 7.78 2.72 -7.73
CA THR A 39 7.52 1.28 -7.66
C THR A 39 6.41 0.96 -6.64
N SER A 40 6.46 1.53 -5.44
CA SER A 40 5.43 1.36 -4.42
C SER A 40 4.02 1.72 -4.94
N PHE A 41 3.84 2.92 -5.51
CA PHE A 41 2.55 3.33 -6.07
C PHE A 41 2.14 2.56 -7.31
N GLY A 42 3.09 2.09 -8.13
CA GLY A 42 2.79 1.18 -9.24
C GLY A 42 2.15 -0.11 -8.74
N PHE A 43 2.69 -0.69 -7.65
CA PHE A 43 2.11 -1.87 -7.02
C PHE A 43 0.79 -1.59 -6.28
N VAL A 44 0.58 -0.38 -5.73
CA VAL A 44 -0.75 0.05 -5.25
C VAL A 44 -1.74 0.07 -6.41
N ALA A 45 -1.37 0.61 -7.57
CA ALA A 45 -2.24 0.60 -8.74
C ALA A 45 -2.58 -0.84 -9.17
N PHE A 46 -1.60 -1.74 -9.22
CA PHE A 46 -1.85 -3.16 -9.49
C PHE A 46 -2.78 -3.80 -8.46
N TYR A 47 -2.54 -3.59 -7.16
CA TYR A 47 -3.43 -4.06 -6.09
C TYR A 47 -4.89 -3.68 -6.37
N VAL A 48 -5.15 -2.41 -6.67
CA VAL A 48 -6.51 -1.90 -6.92
C VAL A 48 -7.08 -2.39 -8.25
N THR A 49 -6.27 -2.46 -9.30
CA THR A 49 -6.72 -2.97 -10.61
C THR A 49 -7.12 -4.43 -10.52
N PHE A 50 -6.34 -5.27 -9.85
CA PHE A 50 -6.71 -6.68 -9.66
C PHE A 50 -7.92 -6.84 -8.72
N ILE A 51 -8.10 -5.92 -7.76
CA ILE A 51 -9.33 -5.84 -6.98
C ILE A 51 -10.54 -5.55 -7.86
N PHE A 52 -10.42 -4.53 -8.70
CA PHE A 52 -11.48 -4.15 -9.62
C PHE A 52 -11.79 -5.27 -10.61
N LEU A 53 -10.76 -5.92 -11.17
CA LEU A 53 -10.92 -7.06 -12.08
C LEU A 53 -11.62 -8.24 -11.41
N TYR A 54 -11.34 -8.54 -10.13
CA TYR A 54 -12.07 -9.61 -9.43
C TYR A 54 -13.56 -9.27 -9.32
N LYS A 55 -13.93 -8.00 -9.10
CA LYS A 55 -15.34 -7.58 -8.94
C LYS A 55 -16.12 -7.62 -10.26
N VAL A 56 -15.44 -7.43 -11.39
CA VAL A 56 -16.10 -7.33 -12.71
C VAL A 56 -16.10 -8.66 -13.47
N LEU A 57 -15.12 -9.53 -13.22
CA LEU A 57 -14.99 -10.81 -13.92
C LEU A 57 -15.70 -11.91 -13.14
N ASP A 58 -16.85 -12.35 -13.65
CA ASP A 58 -17.69 -13.42 -13.10
C ASP A 58 -17.07 -14.82 -13.34
N SER A 59 -15.85 -15.02 -12.84
CA SER A 59 -15.10 -16.27 -12.98
C SER A 59 -14.33 -16.59 -11.70
N ALA A 60 -14.71 -17.69 -11.04
CA ALA A 60 -14.10 -18.11 -9.78
C ALA A 60 -12.58 -18.33 -9.87
N ALA A 61 -12.09 -18.87 -10.99
CA ALA A 61 -10.66 -19.11 -11.19
C ALA A 61 -9.88 -17.78 -11.35
N LEU A 62 -10.37 -16.87 -12.20
CA LEU A 62 -9.75 -15.56 -12.40
C LEU A 62 -9.80 -14.72 -11.11
N MET A 63 -10.86 -14.87 -10.32
CA MET A 63 -11.00 -14.21 -9.02
C MET A 63 -9.92 -14.66 -8.04
N GLN A 64 -9.68 -15.97 -7.88
CA GLN A 64 -8.65 -16.47 -6.98
C GLN A 64 -7.25 -15.98 -7.38
N TYR A 65 -6.90 -16.01 -8.67
CA TYR A 65 -5.61 -15.49 -9.12
C TYR A 65 -5.49 -13.97 -8.92
N SER A 66 -6.55 -13.21 -9.22
CA SER A 66 -6.56 -11.75 -9.06
C SER A 66 -6.37 -11.34 -7.61
N ILE A 67 -7.05 -12.01 -6.67
CA ILE A 67 -6.87 -11.77 -5.24
C ILE A 67 -5.43 -12.09 -4.81
N ARG A 68 -4.88 -13.25 -5.19
CA ARG A 68 -3.50 -13.61 -4.83
C ARG A 68 -2.47 -12.60 -5.35
N ILE A 69 -2.62 -12.15 -6.60
CA ILE A 69 -1.73 -11.14 -7.20
C ILE A 69 -1.91 -9.77 -6.52
N SER A 70 -3.15 -9.40 -6.20
CA SER A 70 -3.46 -8.14 -5.54
C SER A 70 -2.77 -8.06 -4.16
N PHE A 71 -3.01 -9.05 -3.30
CA PHE A 71 -2.43 -9.09 -1.96
C PHE A 71 -0.89 -9.20 -1.99
N GLY A 72 -0.34 -9.97 -2.94
CA GLY A 72 1.10 -10.00 -3.19
C GLY A 72 1.67 -8.64 -3.60
N SER A 73 0.95 -7.90 -4.45
CA SER A 73 1.32 -6.55 -4.86
C SER A 73 1.34 -5.58 -3.68
N LEU A 74 0.41 -5.72 -2.73
CA LEU A 74 0.37 -4.86 -1.54
C LEU A 74 1.59 -5.08 -0.64
N ILE A 75 2.05 -6.33 -0.44
CA ILE A 75 3.28 -6.63 0.31
C ILE A 75 4.48 -5.89 -0.32
N ILE A 76 4.59 -5.96 -1.64
CA ILE A 76 5.66 -5.27 -2.37
C ILE A 76 5.51 -3.76 -2.22
N ALA A 77 4.30 -3.23 -2.36
CA ALA A 77 4.03 -1.80 -2.22
C ALA A 77 4.51 -1.24 -0.87
N VAL A 78 4.14 -1.89 0.25
CA VAL A 78 4.52 -1.41 1.59
C VAL A 78 6.01 -1.62 1.89
N LEU A 79 6.63 -2.66 1.34
CA LEU A 79 8.08 -2.86 1.45
C LEU A 79 8.84 -1.72 0.74
N PHE A 80 8.47 -1.39 -0.49
CA PHE A 80 9.10 -0.29 -1.22
C PHE A 80 8.82 1.08 -0.58
N MET A 81 7.65 1.24 0.06
CA MET A 81 7.34 2.43 0.85
C MET A 81 8.26 2.55 2.08
N TYR A 82 8.48 1.45 2.81
CA TYR A 82 9.44 1.41 3.91
C TYR A 82 10.85 1.76 3.45
N LEU A 83 11.33 1.16 2.35
CA LEU A 83 12.65 1.48 1.79
C LEU A 83 12.76 2.94 1.32
N THR A 84 11.67 3.52 0.81
CA THR A 84 11.61 4.95 0.46
C THR A 84 11.87 5.80 1.70
N ILE A 85 11.25 5.47 2.84
CA ILE A 85 11.43 6.20 4.10
C ILE A 85 12.87 6.09 4.59
N GLU A 86 13.51 4.92 4.48
CA GLU A 86 14.92 4.76 4.81
C GLU A 86 15.82 5.70 3.99
N VAL A 87 15.55 5.82 2.68
CA VAL A 87 16.30 6.75 1.82
C VAL A 87 16.01 8.21 2.19
N LEU A 88 14.78 8.53 2.59
CA LEU A 88 14.41 9.88 3.03
C LEU A 88 15.03 10.27 4.39
N THR A 89 15.24 9.33 5.30
CA THR A 89 15.79 9.60 6.64
C THR A 89 17.31 9.55 6.70
N HIS A 90 17.97 8.69 5.92
CA HIS A 90 19.41 8.43 6.05
C HIS A 90 20.27 8.86 4.86
N SER A 91 19.69 9.31 3.74
CA SER A 91 20.35 9.52 2.43
C SER A 91 20.56 8.24 1.61
N THR A 92 20.72 8.43 0.30
CA THR A 92 20.90 7.34 -0.67
C THR A 92 22.22 6.60 -0.46
N GLU A 93 23.31 7.30 -0.10
CA GLU A 93 24.62 6.68 0.08
C GLU A 93 24.64 5.75 1.30
N VAL A 94 24.07 6.23 2.42
CA VAL A 94 23.99 5.45 3.67
C VAL A 94 23.08 4.25 3.49
N PHE A 95 21.96 4.40 2.77
CA PHE A 95 21.08 3.28 2.42
C PHE A 95 21.84 2.19 1.65
N LYS A 96 22.62 2.57 0.62
CA LYS A 96 23.40 1.62 -0.17
C LYS A 96 24.47 0.92 0.67
N ALA A 97 25.18 1.65 1.52
CA ALA A 97 26.23 1.10 2.40
C ALA A 97 25.67 0.07 3.40
N HIS A 98 24.43 0.24 3.84
CA HIS A 98 23.78 -0.64 4.82
C HIS A 98 22.70 -1.55 4.23
N PHE A 99 22.67 -1.74 2.90
CA PHE A 99 21.61 -2.47 2.21
C PHE A 99 21.34 -3.87 2.79
N LYS A 100 22.41 -4.56 3.23
CA LYS A 100 22.32 -5.89 3.86
C LYS A 100 21.38 -5.93 5.08
N ARG A 101 21.20 -4.82 5.81
CA ARG A 101 20.28 -4.74 6.95
C ARG A 101 18.81 -4.85 6.55
N TYR A 102 18.49 -4.56 5.29
CA TYR A 102 17.12 -4.61 4.77
C TYR A 102 16.75 -5.96 4.14
N ILE A 103 17.74 -6.84 3.90
CA ILE A 103 17.51 -8.16 3.30
C ILE A 103 16.52 -8.99 4.11
N VAL A 104 16.58 -8.93 5.45
CA VAL A 104 15.66 -9.68 6.31
C VAL A 104 14.20 -9.34 5.98
N TRP A 105 13.88 -8.06 5.79
CA TRP A 105 12.53 -7.61 5.44
C TRP A 105 12.11 -8.06 4.04
N ILE A 106 13.04 -8.02 3.08
CA ILE A 106 12.80 -8.50 1.71
C ILE A 106 12.50 -10.01 1.74
N VAL A 107 13.32 -10.80 2.44
CA VAL A 107 13.15 -12.25 2.55
C VAL A 107 11.83 -12.59 3.23
N LEU A 108 11.48 -11.91 4.32
CA LEU A 108 10.18 -12.08 4.98
C LEU A 108 9.02 -11.78 4.02
N GLY A 109 9.07 -10.67 3.28
CA GLY A 109 8.06 -10.34 2.27
C GLY A 109 7.92 -11.42 1.19
N VAL A 110 9.05 -11.95 0.69
CA VAL A 110 9.05 -13.04 -0.31
C VAL A 110 8.44 -14.32 0.24
N ILE A 111 8.75 -14.70 1.48
CA ILE A 111 8.16 -15.87 2.13
C ILE A 111 6.64 -15.73 2.22
N ILE A 112 6.14 -14.57 2.68
CA ILE A 112 4.70 -14.32 2.82
C ILE A 112 4.02 -14.31 1.44
N ILE A 113 4.64 -13.70 0.41
CA ILE A 113 4.13 -13.77 -0.97
C ILE A 113 4.06 -15.23 -1.45
N GLY A 114 5.09 -16.04 -1.17
CA GLY A 114 5.07 -17.47 -1.47
C GLY A 114 3.90 -18.19 -0.79
N MET A 115 3.66 -17.93 0.49
CA MET A 115 2.50 -18.47 1.21
C MET A 115 1.18 -18.04 0.57
N MET A 116 1.02 -16.75 0.22
CA MET A 116 -0.18 -16.22 -0.46
C MET A 116 -0.42 -16.86 -1.84
N ILE A 117 0.64 -17.19 -2.58
CA ILE A 117 0.52 -17.73 -3.94
C ILE A 117 0.28 -19.23 -3.93
N PHE A 118 0.94 -19.99 -3.06
CA PHE A 118 0.97 -21.45 -3.13
C PHE A 118 0.06 -22.16 -2.13
N MET A 119 -0.35 -21.50 -1.04
CA MET A 119 -1.26 -22.10 -0.07
C MET A 119 -2.71 -21.72 -0.38
N ASP A 120 -3.65 -22.57 0.03
CA ASP A 120 -5.06 -22.25 -0.06
C ASP A 120 -5.51 -21.44 1.15
N TRP A 121 -5.97 -20.23 0.88
CA TRP A 121 -6.36 -19.28 1.92
C TRP A 121 -7.58 -18.44 1.61
N VAL A 122 -8.11 -18.53 0.39
CA VAL A 122 -9.36 -17.89 -0.01
C VAL A 122 -10.35 -19.00 -0.32
N TYR A 123 -11.42 -19.08 0.46
CA TYR A 123 -12.50 -20.02 0.23
C TYR A 123 -13.71 -19.24 -0.29
N VAL A 124 -14.26 -19.71 -1.41
CA VAL A 124 -15.46 -19.12 -2.02
C VAL A 124 -16.65 -19.92 -1.52
N THR A 125 -17.42 -19.36 -0.61
CA THR A 125 -18.56 -20.05 0.00
C THR A 125 -19.83 -19.73 -0.83
N GLY A 126 -20.53 -20.75 -1.33
CA GLY A 126 -21.87 -20.56 -1.93
C GLY A 126 -21.95 -19.93 -3.34
N GLY A 127 -20.85 -19.73 -4.06
CA GLY A 127 -20.88 -19.19 -5.43
C GLY A 127 -21.20 -17.70 -5.51
N ASP A 128 -21.37 -17.02 -4.37
CA ASP A 128 -21.55 -15.59 -4.27
C ASP A 128 -20.25 -14.94 -3.76
N ILE A 129 -19.70 -14.07 -4.59
CA ILE A 129 -18.33 -13.52 -4.50
C ILE A 129 -18.13 -12.62 -3.27
N SER A 130 -19.22 -12.19 -2.63
CA SER A 130 -19.23 -11.37 -1.41
C SER A 130 -18.87 -12.13 -0.13
N THR A 131 -18.90 -13.47 -0.14
CA THR A 131 -18.67 -14.30 1.06
C THR A 131 -17.33 -15.03 1.01
N LEU A 132 -16.24 -14.25 0.89
CA LEU A 132 -14.88 -14.81 0.93
C LEU A 132 -14.46 -15.09 2.36
N ASP A 133 -14.28 -16.37 2.68
CA ASP A 133 -13.69 -16.79 3.94
C ASP A 133 -12.17 -16.89 3.81
N TYR A 134 -11.45 -16.34 4.80
CA TYR A 134 -9.99 -16.32 4.81
C TYR A 134 -9.40 -17.34 5.78
N ASN A 135 -8.43 -18.13 5.31
CA ASN A 135 -7.59 -18.93 6.19
C ASN A 135 -6.62 -18.03 6.96
N MET A 136 -6.92 -17.80 8.24
CA MET A 136 -6.15 -16.90 9.11
C MET A 136 -4.69 -17.33 9.32
N ILE A 137 -4.33 -18.60 9.14
CA ILE A 137 -2.94 -19.07 9.23
C ILE A 137 -2.08 -18.43 8.14
N VAL A 138 -2.67 -18.18 6.98
CA VAL A 138 -1.99 -17.63 5.80
C VAL A 138 -2.21 -16.11 5.76
N PHE A 139 -3.45 -15.66 5.96
CA PHE A 139 -3.81 -14.24 5.95
C PHE A 139 -3.22 -13.44 7.13
N GLY A 140 -3.12 -14.03 8.32
CA GLY A 140 -2.60 -13.39 9.53
C GLY A 140 -1.16 -12.88 9.38
N PRO A 141 -0.19 -13.70 8.92
CA PRO A 141 1.15 -13.25 8.60
C PRO A 141 1.21 -12.10 7.59
N PHE A 142 0.35 -12.12 6.56
CA PHE A 142 0.22 -11.02 5.60
C PHE A 142 -0.22 -9.72 6.28
N ALA A 143 -1.36 -9.75 7.00
CA ALA A 143 -1.91 -8.57 7.66
C ALA A 143 -0.93 -8.02 8.70
N GLY A 144 -0.30 -8.91 9.48
CA GLY A 144 0.72 -8.58 10.46
C GLY A 144 1.94 -7.90 9.83
N TYR A 145 2.42 -8.40 8.69
CA TYR A 145 3.55 -7.78 7.97
C TYR A 145 3.21 -6.39 7.44
N VAL A 146 2.05 -6.23 6.81
CA VAL A 146 1.59 -4.93 6.30
C VAL A 146 1.46 -3.92 7.43
N ALA A 147 0.78 -4.29 8.52
CA ALA A 147 0.62 -3.43 9.69
C ALA A 147 1.98 -3.08 10.33
N PHE A 148 2.86 -4.07 10.51
CA PHE A 148 4.20 -3.85 11.05
C PHE A 148 5.00 -2.88 10.19
N MET A 149 5.02 -3.07 8.87
CA MET A 149 5.76 -2.19 7.95
C MET A 149 5.24 -0.76 7.98
N LEU A 150 3.92 -0.55 8.02
CA LEU A 150 3.32 0.78 8.10
C LEU A 150 3.61 1.46 9.45
N ILE A 151 3.39 0.77 10.57
CA ILE A 151 3.65 1.31 11.91
C ILE A 151 5.13 1.63 12.10
N PHE A 152 6.01 0.71 11.72
CA PHE A 152 7.45 0.91 11.86
C PHE A 152 7.95 2.05 10.97
N SER A 153 7.41 2.16 9.75
CA SER A 153 7.62 3.28 8.83
C SER A 153 7.22 4.63 9.45
N MET A 154 6.05 4.69 10.07
CA MET A 154 5.57 5.90 10.76
C MET A 154 6.50 6.28 11.92
N ILE A 155 6.85 5.32 12.79
CA ILE A 155 7.76 5.53 13.92
C ILE A 155 9.10 6.09 13.40
N LYS A 156 9.72 5.42 12.42
CA LYS A 156 11.00 5.86 11.88
C LYS A 156 10.94 7.24 11.24
N LEU A 157 9.92 7.49 10.41
CA LEU A 157 9.73 8.77 9.76
C LEU A 157 9.58 9.90 10.79
N TYR A 158 8.85 9.67 11.88
CA TYR A 158 8.69 10.64 12.95
C TYR A 158 10.00 10.91 13.70
N TRP A 159 10.64 9.86 14.21
CA TRP A 159 11.82 9.96 15.08
C TRP A 159 13.08 10.42 14.35
N PHE A 160 13.31 9.92 13.13
CA PHE A 160 14.54 10.17 12.38
C PHE A 160 14.38 11.19 11.26
N GLY A 161 13.17 11.38 10.74
CA GLY A 161 12.88 12.39 9.71
C GLY A 161 12.34 13.69 10.32
N ILE A 162 11.08 13.68 10.73
CA ILE A 162 10.29 14.87 11.08
C ILE A 162 10.91 15.64 12.25
N ARG A 163 11.32 14.96 13.32
CA ARG A 163 11.91 15.62 14.50
C ARG A 163 13.23 16.33 14.19
N LYS A 164 13.99 15.83 13.21
CA LYS A 164 15.31 16.35 12.85
C LYS A 164 15.27 17.37 11.71
N ALA A 165 14.22 17.37 10.90
CA ALA A 165 14.05 18.32 9.80
C ALA A 165 13.58 19.71 10.27
N LYS A 166 13.95 20.76 9.53
CA LYS A 166 13.46 22.15 9.70
C LYS A 166 12.94 22.71 8.38
N GLY A 167 12.06 23.72 8.44
CA GLY A 167 11.56 24.43 7.26
C GLY A 167 10.72 23.59 6.28
N LYS A 168 10.85 23.88 4.98
CA LYS A 168 10.08 23.21 3.90
C LYS A 168 10.22 21.67 3.88
N PRO A 169 11.41 21.07 4.10
CA PRO A 169 11.55 19.62 4.23
C PRO A 169 10.69 19.00 5.34
N LYS A 170 10.57 19.66 6.49
CA LYS A 170 9.75 19.16 7.61
C LYS A 170 8.27 19.06 7.23
N LEU A 171 7.75 20.06 6.54
CA LEU A 171 6.35 20.10 6.11
C LEU A 171 6.05 19.00 5.06
N SER A 172 7.01 18.73 4.17
CA SER A 172 6.95 17.60 3.24
C SER A 172 6.86 16.27 4.00
N LEU A 173 7.78 16.01 4.95
CA LEU A 173 7.75 14.78 5.73
C LEU A 173 6.46 14.62 6.55
N TRP A 174 5.90 15.70 7.07
CA TRP A 174 4.57 15.68 7.71
C TRP A 174 3.45 15.29 6.74
N SER A 175 3.44 15.82 5.52
CA SER A 175 2.45 15.40 4.51
C SER A 175 2.60 13.92 4.16
N PHE A 176 3.83 13.40 4.08
CA PHE A 176 4.06 11.97 3.88
C PHE A 176 3.53 11.14 5.06
N PHE A 177 3.80 11.58 6.29
CA PHE A 177 3.32 10.93 7.52
C PHE A 177 1.79 10.92 7.60
N THR A 178 1.12 12.03 7.28
CA THR A 178 -0.35 12.08 7.18
C THR A 178 -0.88 11.05 6.19
N GLY A 179 -0.21 10.88 5.04
CA GLY A 179 -0.60 9.86 4.08
C GLY A 179 -0.45 8.44 4.62
N LEU A 180 0.62 8.14 5.35
CA LEU A 180 0.80 6.84 6.04
C LEU A 180 -0.31 6.60 7.07
N THR A 181 -0.71 7.62 7.83
CA THR A 181 -1.82 7.53 8.78
C THR A 181 -3.12 7.12 8.09
N PHE A 182 -3.42 7.70 6.92
CA PHE A 182 -4.59 7.31 6.14
C PHE A 182 -4.52 5.87 5.62
N MET A 183 -3.34 5.38 5.23
CA MET A 183 -3.18 3.98 4.86
C MET A 183 -3.39 3.03 6.04
N LEU A 184 -2.85 3.37 7.21
CA LEU A 184 -3.06 2.59 8.42
C LEU A 184 -4.53 2.60 8.86
N LEU A 185 -5.20 3.75 8.73
CA LEU A 185 -6.64 3.87 8.97
C LEU A 185 -7.42 2.96 8.01
N GLY A 186 -7.03 2.88 6.74
CA GLY A 186 -7.60 1.95 5.77
C GLY A 186 -7.51 0.50 6.24
N LEU A 187 -6.36 0.07 6.78
CA LEU A 187 -6.20 -1.27 7.33
C LEU A 187 -7.10 -1.54 8.54
N VAL A 188 -7.28 -0.54 9.42
CA VAL A 188 -8.22 -0.63 10.55
C VAL A 188 -9.67 -0.72 10.06
N ILE A 189 -10.03 0.09 9.05
CA ILE A 189 -11.37 0.07 8.44
C ILE A 189 -11.67 -1.30 7.84
N GLU A 190 -10.71 -1.90 7.12
CA GLU A 190 -10.84 -3.25 6.57
C GLU A 190 -11.07 -4.29 7.68
N GLY A 191 -10.23 -4.26 8.73
CA GLY A 191 -10.37 -5.16 9.87
C GLY A 191 -11.72 -5.02 10.58
N LEU A 192 -12.22 -3.78 10.75
CA LEU A 192 -13.54 -3.54 11.31
C LEU A 192 -14.66 -3.98 10.35
N GLY A 193 -14.50 -3.77 9.06
CA GLY A 193 -15.48 -4.19 8.05
C GLY A 193 -15.72 -5.69 8.06
N SER A 194 -14.67 -6.48 8.27
CA SER A 194 -14.79 -7.94 8.45
C SER A 194 -15.51 -8.37 9.73
N ALA A 195 -15.70 -7.48 10.71
CA ALA A 195 -16.36 -7.77 11.99
C ALA A 195 -17.83 -7.34 12.05
N PHE A 196 -18.30 -6.52 11.10
CA PHE A 196 -19.67 -6.00 11.07
C PHE A 196 -20.43 -6.48 9.83
N GLU A 197 -21.24 -7.53 10.01
CA GLU A 197 -22.10 -8.08 8.95
C GLU A 197 -23.10 -7.02 8.42
N GLY A 198 -23.32 -7.01 7.11
CA GLY A 198 -24.30 -6.14 6.45
C GLY A 198 -23.84 -4.71 6.12
N TYR A 199 -22.60 -4.34 6.48
CA TYR A 199 -22.03 -3.01 6.19
C TYR A 199 -20.82 -3.04 5.25
N GLU A 200 -20.55 -4.18 4.60
CA GLU A 200 -19.38 -4.40 3.72
C GLU A 200 -19.16 -3.27 2.71
N VAL A 201 -20.22 -2.85 2.00
CA VAL A 201 -20.15 -1.78 1.00
C VAL A 201 -19.71 -0.45 1.61
N LEU A 202 -20.13 -0.13 2.83
CA LEU A 202 -19.74 1.10 3.51
C LEU A 202 -18.25 1.06 3.90
N PHE A 203 -17.79 -0.07 4.45
CA PHE A 203 -16.39 -0.26 4.83
C PHE A 203 -15.46 -0.24 3.62
N ASP A 204 -15.88 -0.83 2.49
CA ASP A 204 -15.19 -0.72 1.21
C ASP A 204 -15.01 0.73 0.76
N ILE A 205 -16.09 1.54 0.81
CA ILE A 205 -16.01 2.98 0.46
C ILE A 205 -15.00 3.69 1.35
N LEU A 206 -15.07 3.47 2.67
CA LEU A 206 -14.19 4.10 3.64
C LEU A 206 -12.72 3.67 3.46
N LEU A 207 -12.48 2.41 3.12
CA LEU A 207 -11.17 1.87 2.78
C LEU A 207 -10.59 2.61 1.58
N PHE A 208 -11.28 2.58 0.44
CA PHE A 208 -10.73 3.16 -0.80
C PHE A 208 -10.63 4.69 -0.73
N LEU A 209 -11.51 5.35 0.01
CA LEU A 209 -11.38 6.77 0.31
C LEU A 209 -10.10 7.05 1.12
N SER A 210 -9.87 6.30 2.20
CA SER A 210 -8.68 6.46 3.05
C SER A 210 -7.40 6.20 2.26
N LEU A 211 -7.35 5.14 1.46
CA LEU A 211 -6.21 4.85 0.59
C LEU A 211 -5.98 5.95 -0.46
N SER A 212 -7.04 6.47 -1.07
CA SER A 212 -6.97 7.59 -2.04
C SER A 212 -6.38 8.84 -1.43
N LEU A 213 -6.86 9.23 -0.24
CA LEU A 213 -6.31 10.35 0.52
C LEU A 213 -4.84 10.10 0.90
N GLY A 214 -4.51 8.87 1.32
CA GLY A 214 -3.14 8.48 1.65
C GLY A 214 -2.17 8.69 0.50
N VAL A 215 -2.52 8.19 -0.68
CA VAL A 215 -1.75 8.36 -1.93
C VAL A 215 -1.61 9.84 -2.30
N LEU A 216 -2.69 10.61 -2.21
CA LEU A 216 -2.68 12.05 -2.51
C LEU A 216 -1.76 12.84 -1.58
N PHE A 217 -1.84 12.63 -0.27
CA PHE A 217 -0.98 13.33 0.71
C PHE A 217 0.51 12.96 0.53
N MET A 218 0.81 11.69 0.27
CA MET A 218 2.19 11.27 -0.01
C MET A 218 2.70 11.85 -1.33
N ALA A 219 1.88 11.97 -2.37
CA ALA A 219 2.28 12.63 -3.61
C ALA A 219 2.61 14.11 -3.43
N LEU A 220 1.72 14.84 -2.74
CA LEU A 220 1.91 16.26 -2.46
C LEU A 220 3.21 16.51 -1.68
N SER A 221 3.59 15.59 -0.79
CA SER A 221 4.84 15.70 -0.03
C SER A 221 6.08 15.81 -0.93
N LEU A 222 6.14 15.04 -2.02
CA LEU A 222 7.34 14.95 -2.87
C LEU A 222 7.31 15.90 -4.05
N LEU A 223 6.13 16.27 -4.53
CA LEU A 223 5.99 17.36 -5.51
C LEU A 223 6.53 18.68 -4.93
N ARG A 224 6.34 18.92 -3.63
CA ARG A 224 6.86 20.10 -2.91
C ARG A 224 8.38 20.17 -2.78
N LYS A 225 9.12 19.05 -2.95
CA LYS A 225 10.58 19.01 -2.87
C LYS A 225 11.28 19.58 -4.12
N LYS A 226 10.62 20.43 -4.91
CA LYS A 226 11.24 21.11 -6.06
C LYS A 226 12.01 22.31 -5.50
N GLN A 227 13.30 22.41 -5.83
CA GLN A 227 14.26 23.46 -5.46
C GLN A 227 15.05 23.23 -4.16
N SER A 228 16.15 22.49 -4.29
CA SER A 228 17.47 22.95 -3.83
C SER A 228 18.46 22.62 -4.93
#